data_AF-A0A259D6W9-F1
#
_entry.id   AF-A0A259D6W9-F1
#
_cell.length_a   1.000
_cell.length_b   1.000
_cell.length_c   1.000
_cell.angle_alpha   90.00
_cell.angle_beta   90.00
_cell.angle_gamma   90.00
#
_symmetry.space_group_name_H-M   'P 1'
#
loop_
_entity.id
_entity.type
_entity.pdbx_description
1 polymer ?
#
loop_
_entity_poly.entity_id
_entity_poly.type
_entity_poly.pdbx_seq_one_letter_code
_entity_poly.pdbx_strand_id
1 'polypeptide(L)' 'MQYTLISPFLFMCTLLAVCIFALVNKKAIEDRRHDPSVPKSTLAKDGPQGGVAFLQPLEEQERKRAQHDKDVDPVLD' A
#
# COMPACT_ATOMS: atom_id res chain seq x y z
N MET A 1 21.85 44.87 5.96
CA MET A 1 22.00 43.84 4.92
C MET A 1 23.05 42.81 5.33
N GLN A 2 22.81 42.04 6.40
CA GLN A 2 23.81 41.09 6.96
C GLN A 2 23.28 39.64 7.03
N TYR A 3 21.96 39.45 6.92
CA TYR A 3 21.30 38.15 7.05
C TYR A 3 20.97 37.47 5.70
N THR A 4 21.28 38.12 4.59
CA THR A 4 20.92 37.64 3.24
C THR A 4 21.54 36.28 2.90
N LEU A 5 22.70 35.94 3.49
CA LEU A 5 23.37 34.65 3.28
C LEU A 5 22.91 33.55 4.27
N ILE A 6 22.38 33.94 5.43
CA ILE A 6 21.90 33.00 6.46
C ILE A 6 20.63 32.27 6.00
N SER A 7 19.72 32.98 5.34
CA SER A 7 18.46 32.42 4.85
C SER A 7 18.65 31.27 3.85
N PRO A 8 19.40 31.42 2.74
CA PRO A 8 19.60 30.34 1.78
C PRO A 8 20.45 29.19 2.36
N PHE A 9 21.37 29.50 3.28
CA PHE A 9 22.19 28.48 3.95
C PHE A 9 21.34 27.56 4.84
N LEU A 10 20.47 28.14 5.69
CA LEU A 10 19.52 27.34 6.46
C LEU A 10 18.61 26.52 5.55
N PHE A 11 18.13 27.11 4.46
CA PHE A 11 17.28 26.39 3.51
C PHE A 11 17.98 25.15 2.92
N MET A 12 19.23 25.28 2.47
CA MET A 12 20.03 24.15 2.00
C MET A 12 20.22 23.08 3.07
N CYS A 13 20.51 23.47 4.32
CA CYS A 13 20.63 22.52 5.44
C CYS A 13 19.29 21.80 5.71
N THR A 14 18.17 22.50 5.68
CA THR A 14 16.85 21.90 5.90
C THR A 14 16.48 20.92 4.78
N LEU A 15 16.74 21.26 3.51
CA LEU A 15 16.51 20.35 2.40
C LEU A 15 17.40 19.11 2.50
N LEU A 16 18.67 19.28 2.87
CA LEU A 16 19.58 18.14 3.06
C LEU A 16 19.08 17.20 4.17
N ALA A 17 18.63 17.76 5.30
CA ALA A 17 18.06 16.97 6.39
C ALA A 17 16.82 16.18 5.95
N VAL A 18 15.91 16.81 5.19
CA VAL A 18 14.72 16.15 4.63
C VAL A 18 15.09 15.05 3.65
N CYS A 19 16.08 15.27 2.78
CA CYS A 19 16.56 14.25 1.84
C CYS A 19 17.15 13.03 2.56
N ILE A 20 17.97 13.24 3.60
CA ILE A 20 18.52 12.14 4.41
C ILE A 20 17.39 11.37 5.09
N PHE A 21 16.44 12.07 5.71
CA PHE A 21 15.28 11.46 6.36
C PHE A 21 14.43 10.64 5.36
N ALA A 22 14.22 11.16 4.16
CA ALA A 22 13.51 10.46 3.10
C ALA A 22 14.22 9.17 2.68
N LEU A 23 15.54 9.20 2.53
CA LEU A 23 16.33 8.01 2.17
C LEU A 23 16.33 6.94 3.28
N VAL A 24 16.48 7.35 4.54
CA VAL A 24 16.42 6.43 5.70
C VAL A 24 15.06 5.76 5.80
N ASN A 25 13.98 6.55 5.70
CA ASN A 25 12.63 6.00 5.74
C ASN A 25 12.31 5.13 4.51
N LYS A 26 12.84 5.47 3.34
CA LYS A 26 12.71 4.64 2.15
C LYS A 26 13.30 3.25 2.40
N LYS A 27 14.48 3.17 3.01
CA LYS A 27 15.10 1.88 3.38
C LYS A 27 14.24 1.12 4.38
N ALA A 28 13.73 1.79 5.42
CA ALA A 28 12.85 1.14 6.41
C ALA A 28 11.53 0.62 5.80
N ILE A 29 10.97 1.32 4.80
CA ILE A 29 9.77 0.89 4.07
C ILE A 29 10.10 -0.28 3.13
N GLU A 30 11.24 -0.22 2.43
CA GLU A 30 11.72 -1.28 1.54
C GLU A 30 11.93 -2.59 2.31
N ASP A 31 12.56 -2.52 3.50
CA ASP A 31 12.79 -3.67 4.37
C ASP A 31 11.46 -4.26 4.88
N ARG A 32 10.48 -3.41 5.25
CA ARG A 32 9.11 -3.84 5.61
C ARG A 32 8.32 -4.43 4.43
N ARG A 33 8.63 -4.03 3.20
CA ARG A 33 7.98 -4.53 1.98
C ARG A 33 8.49 -5.93 1.60
N HIS A 34 9.76 -6.20 1.90
CA HIS A 34 10.41 -7.49 1.70
C HIS A 34 10.17 -8.47 2.85
N ASP A 35 9.62 -8.02 3.97
CA ASP A 35 9.24 -8.89 5.07
C ASP A 35 7.94 -9.67 4.72
N PRO A 36 8.01 -11.01 4.56
CA PRO A 36 6.86 -11.83 4.23
C PRO A 36 5.90 -12.03 5.42
N SER A 37 6.29 -11.63 6.63
CA SER A 37 5.53 -11.85 7.86
C SER A 37 4.58 -10.71 8.24
N VAL A 38 4.72 -9.54 7.60
CA VAL A 38 3.85 -8.39 7.89
C VAL A 38 2.47 -8.68 7.28
N PRO A 39 1.36 -8.54 8.05
CA PRO A 39 0.02 -8.63 7.50
C PRO A 39 -0.16 -7.50 6.49
N LYS A 40 0.07 -7.80 5.21
CA LYS A 40 -0.16 -6.88 4.11
C LYS A 40 -1.63 -6.48 4.19
N SER A 41 -1.88 -5.18 4.36
CA SER A 41 -3.22 -4.61 4.29
C SER A 41 -3.94 -5.20 3.07
N THR A 42 -5.18 -5.62 3.26
CA THR A 42 -6.03 -6.24 2.22
C THR A 42 -6.12 -5.42 0.94
N LEU A 43 -5.82 -4.12 1.01
CA LEU A 43 -5.73 -3.21 -0.13
C LEU A 43 -4.51 -3.45 -1.05
N ALA A 44 -3.39 -3.98 -0.52
CA ALA A 44 -2.17 -4.23 -1.30
C ALA A 44 -2.06 -5.66 -1.84
N LYS A 45 -2.97 -6.54 -1.39
CA LYS A 45 -3.07 -7.95 -1.86
C LYS A 45 -3.92 -8.07 -3.13
N ASP A 46 -4.43 -6.95 -3.56
CA ASP A 46 -5.53 -6.81 -4.47
C ASP A 46 -4.88 -6.45 -5.82
N GLY A 47 -4.90 -7.40 -6.76
CA GLY A 47 -4.22 -7.33 -8.06
C GLY A 47 -4.77 -6.22 -8.97
N PRO A 48 -4.72 -6.30 -10.30
CA PRO A 48 -5.22 -5.23 -11.18
C PRO A 48 -6.72 -4.86 -10.98
N GLN A 49 -7.48 -5.63 -10.18
CA GLN A 49 -8.85 -5.30 -9.74
C GLN A 49 -8.93 -4.77 -8.29
N GLY A 50 -7.79 -4.40 -7.70
CA GLY A 50 -7.54 -4.23 -6.27
C GLY A 50 -8.07 -2.96 -5.58
N GLY A 51 -9.21 -2.50 -6.05
CA GLY A 51 -9.89 -1.32 -5.52
C GLY A 51 -11.28 -1.15 -6.11
N VAL A 52 -11.85 -2.20 -6.73
CA VAL A 52 -13.18 -2.16 -7.33
C VAL A 52 -14.08 -3.31 -6.87
N ALA A 53 -13.58 -4.22 -6.01
CA ALA A 53 -14.40 -5.32 -5.48
C ALA A 53 -15.61 -4.82 -4.68
N PHE A 54 -15.50 -3.64 -4.06
CA PHE A 54 -16.63 -2.98 -3.38
C PHE A 54 -17.63 -2.32 -4.34
N LEU A 55 -17.28 -2.12 -5.61
CA LEU A 55 -18.17 -1.57 -6.65
C LEU A 55 -18.99 -2.65 -7.34
N GLN A 56 -18.71 -3.94 -7.10
CA GLN A 56 -19.55 -5.00 -7.64
C GLN A 56 -20.92 -4.96 -6.96
N PRO A 57 -22.02 -4.94 -7.74
CA PRO A 57 -23.37 -5.04 -7.19
C PRO A 57 -23.50 -6.29 -6.31
N LEU A 58 -24.15 -6.15 -5.15
CA LEU A 58 -24.33 -7.25 -4.19
C LEU A 58 -24.91 -8.52 -4.85
N GLU A 59 -25.81 -8.35 -5.82
CA GLU A 59 -26.41 -9.44 -6.59
C GLU A 59 -25.38 -10.29 -7.34
N GLU A 60 -24.32 -9.67 -7.87
CA GLU A 60 -23.26 -10.38 -8.59
C GLU A 60 -22.33 -11.13 -7.62
N GLN A 61 -22.13 -10.58 -6.42
CA GLN A 61 -21.37 -11.23 -5.34
C GLN A 61 -22.12 -12.47 -4.79
N GLU A 62 -23.43 -12.36 -4.61
CA GLU A 62 -24.28 -13.48 -4.15
C GLU A 62 -24.32 -14.62 -5.17
N ARG A 63 -24.43 -14.30 -6.47
CA ARG A 63 -24.37 -15.31 -7.54
C ARG A 63 -23.03 -16.05 -7.55
N LYS A 64 -21.91 -15.35 -7.40
CA LYS A 64 -20.58 -15.97 -7.36
C LYS A 64 -20.39 -16.84 -6.12
N ARG A 65 -20.92 -16.43 -4.96
CA ARG A 65 -20.92 -17.26 -3.74
C ARG A 65 -21.78 -18.51 -3.90
N ALA A 66 -23.00 -18.37 -4.44
CA ALA A 66 -23.90 -19.49 -4.66
C ALA A 66 -23.38 -20.47 -5.73
N GLN A 67 -22.64 -19.97 -6.71
CA GLN A 67 -21.96 -20.82 -7.70
C GLN A 67 -20.78 -21.56 -7.05
N HIS A 68 -19.96 -20.87 -6.24
CA HIS A 68 -18.84 -21.49 -5.54
C HIS A 68 -19.28 -22.61 -4.57
N ASP A 69 -20.39 -22.43 -3.87
CA ASP A 69 -20.97 -23.43 -2.95
C ASP A 69 -21.35 -24.72 -3.71
N LYS A 70 -22.05 -24.58 -4.84
CA LYS A 70 -22.44 -25.71 -5.71
C LYS A 70 -21.27 -26.44 -6.35
N ASP A 71 -20.15 -25.77 -6.55
CA ASP A 71 -18.94 -26.36 -7.12
C ASP A 71 -18.10 -27.11 -6.05
N VAL A 72 -18.35 -26.89 -4.76
CA VAL A 72 -17.68 -27.55 -3.62
C VAL A 72 -18.44 -28.80 -3.16
N ASP A 73 -19.76 -28.82 -3.32
CA ASP A 73 -20.62 -29.94 -2.95
C ASP A 73 -20.43 -31.28 -3.73
N PRO A 74 -19.92 -31.35 -4.98
CA PRO A 74 -19.81 -32.64 -5.69
C PRO A 74 -18.66 -33.53 -5.19
N VAL A 75 -17.92 -33.13 -4.15
CA VAL A 75 -16.76 -33.88 -3.63
C VAL A 75 -17.09 -34.66 -2.34
N LEU A 76 -18.33 -34.56 -1.82
CA LEU A 76 -18.76 -35.22 -0.58
C LEU A 76 -19.84 -36.31 -0.75
N ASP A 77 -19.99 -36.88 -1.96
CA ASP A 77 -20.75 -38.12 -2.19
C ASP A 77 -19.84 -39.27 -2.65
#